data_AF-A0A353QDE8-F1
#
_entry.id   AF-A0A353QDE8-F1
#
_cell.length_a   1.000
_cell.length_b   1.000
_cell.length_c   1.000
_cell.angle_alpha   90.00
_cell.angle_beta   90.00
_cell.angle_gamma   90.00
#
_symmetry.space_group_name_H-M   'P 1'
#
loop_
_entity.id
_entity.type
_entity.pdbx_description
1 polymer ?
#
loop_
_entity_poly.entity_id
_entity_poly.type
_entity_poly.pdbx_seq_one_letter_code
_entity_poly.pdbx_strand_id
1 'polypeptide(L)' 'VLNAKYHEKEAEIIAQAGRLKTVTIATNMAGRGTDIILGGNPNFLAPSLLVAKGIKPDEAQESD' A
#
# COMPACT_ATOMS: atom_id res chain seq x y z
N VAL A 1 9.02 -2.46 -10.75
CA VAL A 1 10.15 -1.54 -11.04
C VAL A 1 9.58 -0.14 -11.19
N LEU A 2 10.17 0.85 -10.53
CA LEU A 2 9.69 2.24 -10.51
C LEU A 2 10.70 3.12 -11.23
N ASN A 3 10.22 4.03 -12.07
CA ASN A 3 11.02 4.83 -13.00
C ASN A 3 10.86 6.34 -12.81
N ALA A 4 10.18 6.79 -11.74
CA ALA A 4 9.97 8.18 -11.38
C ALA A 4 9.11 8.97 -12.40
N LYS A 5 8.27 8.28 -13.19
CA LYS A 5 7.37 8.92 -14.17
C LYS A 5 5.96 9.17 -13.64
N TYR A 6 5.51 8.39 -12.66
CA TYR A 6 4.10 8.38 -12.21
C TYR A 6 4.03 8.46 -10.70
N HIS A 7 4.29 9.65 -10.14
CA HIS A 7 4.48 9.83 -8.70
C HIS A 7 3.37 9.25 -7.82
N GLU A 8 2.09 9.47 -8.15
CA GLU A 8 0.97 8.94 -7.36
C GLU A 8 0.89 7.42 -7.38
N LYS A 9 0.92 6.80 -8.57
CA LYS A 9 0.87 5.34 -8.71
C LYS A 9 2.11 4.67 -8.14
N GLU A 10 3.27 5.29 -8.27
CA GLU A 10 4.52 4.78 -7.73
C GLU A 10 4.55 4.89 -6.20
N ALA A 11 3.94 5.92 -5.62
CA ALA A 11 3.76 6.04 -4.18
C ALA A 11 2.88 4.90 -3.62
N GLU A 12 1.78 4.55 -4.28
CA GLU A 12 0.95 3.40 -3.88
C GLU A 12 1.74 2.09 -3.87
N ILE A 13 2.59 1.87 -4.87
CA ILE A 13 3.43 0.68 -4.97
C ILE A 13 4.53 0.69 -3.89
N ILE A 14 5.16 1.84 -3.64
CA ILE A 14 6.19 2.01 -2.59
C ILE A 14 5.60 1.76 -1.20
N ALA A 15 4.40 2.26 -0.92
CA ALA A 15 3.73 2.08 0.37
C ALA A 15 3.48 0.60 0.70
N GLN A 16 3.44 -0.28 -0.31
CA GLN A 16 3.28 -1.73 -0.16
C GLN A 16 4.61 -2.49 -0.12
N ALA A 17 5.75 -1.83 -0.31
CA ALA A 17 7.06 -2.48 -0.46
C ALA A 17 7.55 -3.21 0.80
N GLY A 18 7.05 -2.86 1.99
CA GLY A 18 7.43 -3.47 3.26
C GLY A 18 6.79 -4.84 3.54
N ARG A 19 5.98 -5.39 2.61
CA ARG A 19 5.31 -6.69 2.78
C ARG A 19 6.26 -7.86 2.59
N LEU A 20 6.02 -8.94 3.33
CA LEU A 20 6.80 -10.18 3.23
C LEU A 20 6.86 -10.70 1.78
N LYS A 21 8.04 -11.12 1.32
CA LYS A 21 8.33 -11.61 -0.04
C LYS A 21 8.18 -10.57 -1.16
N THR A 22 8.05 -9.28 -0.83
CA THR A 22 7.98 -8.21 -1.83
C THR A 22 9.39 -7.76 -2.21
N VAL A 23 9.63 -7.58 -3.52
CA VAL A 23 10.87 -7.03 -4.05
C VAL A 23 10.52 -5.82 -4.91
N THR A 24 10.93 -4.63 -4.47
CA THR A 24 10.69 -3.37 -5.16
C THR A 24 12.03 -2.80 -5.63
N ILE A 25 12.14 -2.56 -6.94
CA ILE A 25 13.31 -1.92 -7.55
C ILE A 25 12.92 -0.50 -7.93
N ALA A 26 13.59 0.48 -7.34
CA ALA A 26 13.37 1.91 -7.60
C ALA A 26 14.54 2.52 -8.38
N THR A 27 14.23 3.41 -9.32
CA THR A 27 15.23 4.20 -10.07
C THR A 27 15.47 5.52 -9.35
N ASN A 28 16.73 5.81 -9.02
CA ASN A 28 17.16 7.03 -8.32
C ASN A 28 16.34 7.28 -7.04
N MET A 29 15.40 8.23 -7.06
CA MET A 29 14.53 8.58 -5.94
C MET A 29 13.03 8.40 -6.24
N ALA A 30 12.68 7.44 -7.10
CA ALA A 30 11.28 7.07 -7.32
C ALA A 30 10.65 6.65 -5.98
N GLY A 31 9.55 7.30 -5.58
CA GLY A 31 8.89 7.06 -4.29
C GLY A 31 9.37 7.94 -3.13
N ARG A 32 10.22 8.94 -3.37
CA ARG A 32 10.59 9.92 -2.34
C ARG A 32 9.36 10.55 -1.70
N GLY A 33 9.33 10.59 -0.37
CA GLY A 33 8.21 11.15 0.40
C GLY A 33 7.09 10.15 0.68
N THR A 34 7.27 8.87 0.32
CA THR A 34 6.38 7.78 0.71
C THR A 34 7.10 6.83 1.67
N ASP A 35 6.53 6.65 2.86
CA ASP A 35 7.11 5.78 3.89
C ASP A 35 6.87 4.29 3.60
N ILE A 36 7.92 3.49 3.78
CA ILE A 36 7.84 2.02 3.67
C ILE A 36 7.71 1.43 5.08
N ILE A 37 6.49 1.03 5.44
CA ILE A 37 6.20 0.39 6.72
C ILE A 37 6.38 -1.13 6.57
N LEU A 38 7.22 -1.72 7.43
CA LEU A 38 7.44 -3.16 7.47
C LEU A 38 6.15 -3.89 7.89
N GLY A 39 5.82 -4.96 7.18
CA GLY A 39 4.54 -5.66 7.32
C GLY A 39 3.44 -5.17 6.38
N GLY A 40 3.68 -4.06 5.67
CA GLY A 40 2.69 -3.40 4.80
C GLY A 40 1.80 -2.44 5.58
N ASN A 41 1.21 -1.47 4.87
CA ASN A 41 0.34 -0.47 5.50
C ASN A 41 -1.08 -1.02 5.72
N PRO A 42 -1.53 -1.26 6.98
CA PRO A 42 -2.84 -1.82 7.28
C PRO A 42 -3.99 -0.90 6.83
N ASN A 43 -3.80 0.43 6.82
CA ASN A 43 -4.82 1.37 6.37
C ASN A 43 -5.14 1.23 4.87
N PHE A 44 -4.15 0.80 4.09
CA PHE A 44 -4.32 0.59 2.64
C PHE A 44 -4.83 -0.83 2.33
N LEU A 45 -4.48 -1.80 3.18
CA LEU A 45 -4.87 -3.20 3.04
C LEU A 45 -6.30 -3.46 3.53
N ALA A 46 -6.73 -2.83 4.62
CA ALA A 46 -8.02 -3.09 5.24
C ALA A 46 -9.22 -2.86 4.30
N PRO A 47 -9.34 -1.73 3.58
CA PRO A 47 -10.46 -1.52 2.66
C PRO A 47 -10.48 -2.55 1.54
N SER A 48 -9.31 -2.85 0.98
CA SER A 48 -9.12 -3.80 -0.11
C SER A 48 -9.49 -5.24 0.30
N LEU A 49 -9.12 -5.64 1.52
CA LEU A 49 -9.43 -6.96 2.08
C LEU A 49 -10.90 -7.11 2.48
N LEU A 50 -11.53 -6.04 2.99
CA LEU A 50 -12.96 -6.03 3.32
C LEU A 50 -13.81 -6.23 2.05
N VAL A 51 -13.48 -5.49 0.99
CA VAL A 51 -14.12 -5.66 -0.33
C VAL A 51 -13.93 -7.08 -0.87
N ALA A 52 -12.71 -7.64 -0.77
CA ALA A 52 -12.43 -9.01 -1.20
C ALA A 52 -13.20 -10.07 -0.39
N LYS A 53 -13.55 -9.77 0.86
CA LYS A 53 -14.39 -10.63 1.71
C LYS A 53 -15.91 -10.36 1.55
N GLY A 54 -16.30 -9.43 0.68
CA GLY A 54 -17.71 -9.06 0.47
C GLY A 54 -18.32 -8.23 1.61
N ILE A 55 -17.49 -7.70 2.50
CA ILE A 55 -17.92 -6.88 3.64
C ILE A 55 -17.90 -5.42 3.20
N LYS A 56 -19.03 -4.72 3.37
CA LYS A 56 -19.10 -3.29 3.04
C LYS A 56 -18.30 -2.50 4.09
N PRO A 57 -17.48 -1.52 3.68
CA PRO A 57 -16.66 -0.73 4.62
C PRO A 57 -17.46 -0.05 5.73
N ASP A 58 -18.73 0.27 5.46
CA ASP A 58 -19.64 0.95 6.37
C ASP A 58 -20.10 0.06 7.55
N GLU A 59 -20.06 -1.27 7.42
CA GLU A 59 -20.45 -2.22 8.47
C GLU A 59 -19.29 -2.56 9.43
N ALA A 60 -18.05 -2.16 9.10
CA ALA A 60 -16.86 -2.46 9.90
C ALA A 60 -16.57 -1.40 11.00
N GLN A 61 -17.40 -0.35 11.10
CA GLN A 61 -17.35 0.66 12.16
C GLN A 61 -18.21 0.26 13.37
N GLU A 62 -18.08 -0.96 13.87
CA GLU A 62 -18.65 -1.32 15.17
C GLU A 62 -17.76 -2.38 15.82
N SER A 63 -16.89 -1.93 16.73
CA SER A 63 -16.25 -2.71 17.79
C SER A 63 -15.62 -1.70 18.74
N ASP A 64 -16.17 -1.63 19.95
CA ASP A 64 -15.72 -0.82 21.09
C ASP A 64 -14.20 -0.87 21.36
#